data_AF-A0A3G5T6V1-F1
#
_entry.id   AF-A0A3G5T6V1-F1
#
_cell.length_a   1.000
_cell.length_b   1.000
_cell.length_c   1.000
_cell.angle_alpha   90.00
_cell.angle_beta   90.00
_cell.angle_gamma   90.00
#
_symmetry.space_group_name_H-M   'P 1'
#
loop_
_entity.id
_entity.type
_entity.pdbx_description
1 polymer ?
#
loop_
_entity_poly.entity_id
_entity_poly.type
_entity_poly.pdbx_seq_one_letter_code
_entity_poly.pdbx_strand_id
1 'polypeptide(L)'
;MFTRLGMPLELARTRLQLGGALAHHDPPAATAELRRALKAFEGLGAAREANEAAGMLRELGIAAARSGPKGLTPLSTREREVLALLGEGLSNPEIADRLYISRRTVEHHVARTLDKLGLHSRGEAIAQAVRYSGETITAPCEP
;
A
#
# COMPACT_ATOMS: atom_id res chain seq x y z
N MET A 1 19.00 -26.83 14.33
CA MET A 1 18.47 -27.43 15.59
C MET A 1 18.47 -26.37 16.70
N PHE A 2 17.70 -25.28 16.57
CA PHE A 2 17.62 -24.19 17.57
C PHE A 2 16.17 -23.79 17.93
N THR A 3 15.17 -24.40 17.29
CA THR A 3 13.74 -24.12 17.52
C THR A 3 13.17 -24.71 18.82
N ARG A 4 14.03 -25.21 19.73
CA ARG A 4 13.61 -25.90 20.97
C ARG A 4 14.04 -25.22 22.28
N LEU A 5 14.65 -24.04 22.22
CA LEU A 5 14.88 -23.20 23.41
C LEU A 5 13.83 -22.08 23.44
N GLY A 6 12.63 -22.41 23.93
CA GLY A 6 11.71 -21.52 24.67
C GLY A 6 11.59 -20.02 24.35
N MET A 7 11.90 -19.54 23.16
CA MET A 7 11.88 -18.09 22.87
C MET A 7 11.26 -17.70 21.51
N PRO A 8 10.16 -18.35 21.04
CA PRO A 8 9.41 -17.80 19.91
C PRO A 8 8.91 -16.37 20.19
N LEU A 9 8.70 -16.03 21.47
CA LEU A 9 8.36 -14.69 21.92
C LEU A 9 9.53 -13.71 21.78
N GLU A 10 10.75 -14.06 22.20
CA GLU A 10 11.90 -13.13 22.07
C GLU A 10 12.24 -12.88 20.61
N LEU A 11 12.18 -13.90 19.75
CA LEU A 11 12.34 -13.69 18.31
C LEU A 11 11.28 -12.73 17.76
N ALA A 12 10.03 -12.84 18.20
CA ALA A 12 8.97 -11.91 17.81
C ALA A 12 9.22 -10.48 18.34
N ARG A 13 9.72 -10.34 19.57
CA ARG A 13 10.13 -9.04 20.15
C ARG A 13 11.30 -8.40 19.42
N THR A 14 12.34 -9.17 19.08
CA THR A 14 13.46 -8.69 18.29
C THR A 14 12.99 -8.16 16.93
N ARG A 15 12.05 -8.87 16.27
CA ARG A 15 11.45 -8.41 15.02
C ARG A 15 10.61 -7.15 15.18
N LEU A 16 9.86 -7.04 16.27
CA LEU A 16 9.09 -5.82 16.60
C LEU A 16 10.02 -4.60 16.76
N GLN A 17 11.10 -4.76 17.52
CA GLN A 17 12.12 -3.71 17.72
C GLN A 17 12.84 -3.36 16.42
N LEU A 18 13.21 -4.36 15.62
CA LEU A 18 13.84 -4.16 14.32
C LEU A 18 12.92 -3.40 13.36
N GLY A 19 11.63 -3.74 13.35
CA GLY A 19 10.60 -3.02 12.60
C GLY A 19 10.52 -1.54 12.98
N GLY A 20 10.55 -1.23 14.28
CA GLY A 20 10.59 0.14 14.78
C GLY A 20 11.86 0.90 14.37
N ALA A 21 13.04 0.26 14.45
CA ALA A 21 14.30 0.88 14.07
C ALA A 21 14.42 1.15 12.56
N LEU A 22 13.85 0.27 11.72
CA LEU A 22 13.83 0.41 10.27
C LEU A 22 12.80 1.43 9.78
N ALA A 23 11.82 1.80 10.60
CA ALA A 23 10.64 2.55 10.20
C ALA A 23 10.94 3.86 9.43
N HIS A 24 12.03 4.54 9.77
CA HIS A 24 12.43 5.80 9.15
C HIS A 24 13.38 5.65 7.94
N HIS A 25 14.12 4.54 7.85
CA HIS A 25 15.21 4.36 6.87
C HIS A 25 14.88 3.36 5.77
N ASP A 26 14.06 2.35 6.07
CA ASP A 26 13.60 1.32 5.13
C ASP A 26 12.17 0.87 5.49
N PRO A 27 11.14 1.67 5.13
CA PRO A 27 9.75 1.36 5.43
C PRO A 27 9.24 0.02 4.87
N PRO A 28 9.66 -0.44 3.66
CA PRO A 28 9.34 -1.78 3.17
C PRO A 28 9.90 -2.90 4.07
N ALA A 29 11.17 -2.82 4.47
CA ALA A 29 11.77 -3.81 5.37
C ALA A 29 11.14 -3.77 6.77
N ALA A 30 10.87 -2.57 7.31
CA ALA A 30 10.14 -2.39 8.56
C ALA A 30 8.76 -3.08 8.52
N THR A 31 8.01 -2.88 7.44
CA THR A 31 6.69 -3.51 7.23
C THR A 31 6.79 -5.03 7.19
N ALA A 32 7.81 -5.58 6.52
CA ALA A 32 8.03 -7.02 6.43
C ALA A 32 8.32 -7.63 7.82
N GLU A 33 9.16 -7.00 8.63
CA GLU A 33 9.51 -7.48 9.97
C GLU A 33 8.33 -7.37 10.94
N LEU A 34 7.58 -6.27 10.92
CA LEU A 34 6.40 -6.10 11.76
C LEU A 34 5.28 -7.11 11.42
N ARG A 35 5.10 -7.48 10.14
CA ARG A 35 4.16 -8.56 9.76
C ARG A 35 4.59 -9.92 10.30
N ARG A 36 5.89 -10.23 10.28
CA ARG A 36 6.43 -11.47 10.84
C ARG A 36 6.27 -11.50 12.36
N ALA A 37 6.47 -10.37 13.04
CA ALA A 37 6.25 -10.22 14.48
C ALA A 37 4.77 -10.42 14.84
N LEU A 38 3.87 -9.73 14.13
CA LEU A 38 2.41 -9.84 14.33
C LEU A 38 1.93 -11.30 14.22
N LYS A 39 2.27 -11.99 13.14
CA LYS A 39 1.88 -13.38 12.92
C LYS A 39 2.40 -14.31 14.03
N ALA A 40 3.58 -14.04 14.56
CA ALA A 40 4.14 -14.80 15.68
C ALA A 40 3.39 -14.51 16.99
N PHE A 41 3.07 -13.26 17.29
CA PHE A 41 2.29 -12.89 18.48
C PHE A 41 0.86 -13.44 18.44
N GLU A 42 0.21 -13.42 17.27
CA GLU A 42 -1.11 -14.05 17.06
C GLU A 42 -1.07 -15.55 17.34
N GLY A 43 -0.06 -16.26 16.82
CA GLY A 43 0.13 -17.68 17.08
C GLY A 43 0.45 -18.03 18.53
N LEU A 44 0.96 -17.06 19.30
CA LEU A 44 1.28 -17.20 20.72
C LEU A 44 0.15 -16.69 21.66
N GLY A 45 -0.90 -16.07 21.12
CA GLY A 45 -1.96 -15.42 21.91
C GLY A 45 -1.50 -14.15 22.65
N ALA A 46 -0.37 -13.58 22.27
CA ALA A 46 0.20 -12.36 22.86
C ALA A 46 -0.52 -11.11 22.34
N ALA A 47 -1.75 -10.90 22.80
CA ALA A 47 -2.68 -9.91 22.24
C ALA A 47 -2.16 -8.46 22.36
N ARG A 48 -1.46 -8.11 23.44
CA ARG A 48 -0.91 -6.77 23.64
C ARG A 48 0.16 -6.46 22.59
N GLU A 49 1.12 -7.36 22.42
CA GLU A 49 2.22 -7.24 21.47
C GLU A 49 1.73 -7.31 20.01
N ALA A 50 0.72 -8.14 19.74
CA ALA A 50 0.05 -8.16 18.43
C ALA A 50 -0.59 -6.80 18.11
N ASN A 51 -1.29 -6.19 19.07
CA ASN A 51 -1.90 -4.86 18.89
C ASN A 51 -0.86 -3.77 18.66
N GLU A 52 0.29 -3.85 19.33
CA GLU A 52 1.42 -2.94 19.17
C GLU A 52 2.02 -3.04 17.76
N ALA A 53 2.31 -4.26 17.29
CA ALA A 53 2.79 -4.53 15.93
C ALA A 53 1.79 -4.02 14.87
N ALA A 54 0.49 -4.25 15.08
CA ALA A 54 -0.57 -3.74 14.21
C ALA A 54 -0.67 -2.20 14.23
N GLY A 55 -0.40 -1.56 15.37
CA GLY A 55 -0.30 -0.11 15.51
C GLY A 55 0.82 0.48 14.64
N MET A 56 2.04 -0.05 14.78
CA MET A 56 3.18 0.38 13.98
C MET A 56 2.96 0.14 12.48
N LEU A 57 2.33 -0.97 12.09
CA LEU A 57 1.95 -1.23 10.69
C LEU A 57 0.97 -0.19 10.14
N ARG A 58 0.01 0.27 10.95
CA ARG A 58 -0.91 1.34 10.55
C ARG A 58 -0.18 2.67 10.41
N GLU A 59 0.69 3.01 11.34
CA GLU A 59 1.50 4.24 11.31
C GLU A 59 2.44 4.26 10.11
N LEU A 60 3.12 3.15 9.82
CA LEU A 60 3.93 3.00 8.62
C LEU A 60 3.11 3.04 7.33
N GLY A 61 1.91 2.47 7.32
CA GLY A 61 1.00 2.61 6.18
C GLY A 61 0.59 4.06 5.93
N ILE A 62 0.44 4.86 6.98
CA ILE A 62 0.13 6.29 6.91
C ILE A 62 1.39 7.14 6.59
N ALA A 63 2.58 6.72 7.04
CA ALA A 63 3.84 7.40 6.75
C ALA A 63 4.36 7.10 5.34
N ALA A 64 4.27 5.85 4.87
CA ALA A 64 4.58 5.45 3.50
C ALA A 64 3.70 6.21 2.49
N ALA A 65 2.40 6.37 2.79
CA ALA A 65 1.48 7.20 1.99
C ALA A 65 1.75 8.71 2.06
N ARG A 66 2.71 9.15 2.88
CA ARG A 66 3.13 10.56 3.01
C ARG A 66 4.56 10.81 2.56
N SER A 67 5.37 9.77 2.33
CA SER A 67 6.84 9.90 2.27
C SER A 67 7.53 9.28 1.06
N GLY A 68 6.82 8.80 0.03
CA GLY A 68 7.46 8.19 -1.14
C GLY A 68 7.90 9.19 -2.23
N PRO A 69 9.20 9.28 -2.59
CA PRO A 69 9.65 9.93 -3.81
C PRO A 69 9.53 8.97 -5.01
N LYS A 70 8.73 9.37 -6.01
CA LYS A 70 8.78 9.06 -7.45
C LYS A 70 9.62 7.84 -7.87
N GLY A 71 9.09 6.64 -7.67
CA GLY A 71 9.57 5.41 -8.27
C GLY A 71 8.38 4.54 -8.60
N LEU A 72 7.98 4.57 -9.88
CA LEU A 72 6.88 3.84 -10.55
C LEU A 72 6.48 2.54 -9.83
N THR A 73 5.69 2.66 -8.76
CA THR A 73 5.12 1.48 -8.15
C THR A 73 4.00 1.05 -9.09
N PRO A 74 4.02 -0.18 -9.62
CA PRO A 74 3.02 -0.58 -10.60
C PRO A 74 1.62 -0.43 -10.01
N LEU A 75 0.77 0.31 -10.73
CA LEU A 75 -0.62 0.51 -10.34
C LEU A 75 -1.32 -0.84 -10.33
N SER A 76 -2.14 -1.09 -9.32
CA SER A 76 -3.08 -2.21 -9.30
C SER A 76 -4.14 -2.02 -10.39
N THR A 77 -4.84 -3.09 -10.75
CA THR A 77 -5.91 -3.04 -11.77
C THR A 77 -6.93 -1.94 -11.49
N ARG A 78 -7.38 -1.81 -10.23
CA ARG A 78 -8.33 -0.76 -9.83
C ARG A 78 -7.75 0.65 -9.91
N GLU A 79 -6.47 0.83 -9.59
CA GLU A 79 -5.81 2.13 -9.71
C GLU A 79 -5.61 2.54 -11.17
N ARG A 80 -5.38 1.59 -12.08
CA ARG A 80 -5.35 1.84 -13.53
C ARG A 80 -6.71 2.22 -14.08
N GLU A 81 -7.76 1.51 -13.68
CA GLU A 81 -9.15 1.85 -14.05
C GLU A 81 -9.50 3.28 -13.60
N VAL A 82 -9.20 3.62 -12.35
CA VAL A 82 -9.44 4.98 -11.82
C VAL A 82 -8.59 6.01 -12.57
N LEU A 83 -7.32 5.72 -12.89
CA LEU A 83 -6.48 6.63 -13.66
C LEU A 83 -7.00 6.87 -15.08
N ALA A 84 -7.47 5.82 -15.76
CA ALA A 84 -8.05 5.92 -17.10
C ALA A 84 -9.30 6.81 -17.09
N LEU A 85 -10.21 6.58 -16.15
CA LEU A 85 -11.43 7.39 -16.01
C LEU A 85 -11.13 8.84 -15.61
N LEU A 86 -10.08 9.08 -14.81
CA LEU A 86 -9.59 10.43 -14.57
C LEU A 86 -9.10 11.09 -15.87
N GLY A 87 -8.38 10.34 -16.72
CA GLY A 87 -7.95 10.80 -18.05
C GLY A 87 -9.08 11.18 -19.00
N GLU A 88 -10.25 10.53 -18.85
CA GLU A 88 -11.49 10.89 -19.55
C GLU A 88 -12.16 12.15 -18.98
N GLY A 89 -11.67 12.70 -17.87
CA GLY A 89 -12.19 13.90 -17.22
C GLY A 89 -13.26 13.64 -16.15
N LEU A 90 -13.63 12.38 -15.89
CA LEU A 90 -14.71 12.01 -14.97
C LEU A 90 -14.41 12.40 -13.52
N SER A 91 -15.42 12.94 -12.83
CA SER A 91 -15.36 13.29 -11.41
C SER A 91 -15.43 12.04 -10.52
N ASN A 92 -14.98 12.14 -9.25
CA ASN A 92 -14.99 11.00 -8.33
C ASN A 92 -16.39 10.36 -8.13
N PRO A 93 -17.51 11.12 -8.12
CA PRO A 93 -18.87 10.55 -8.16
C PRO A 93 -19.16 9.75 -9.43
N GLU A 94 -18.82 10.26 -10.62
CA GLU A 94 -19.08 9.57 -11.88
C GLU A 94 -18.22 8.30 -12.01
N ILE A 95 -16.98 8.35 -11.49
CA ILE A 95 -16.10 7.19 -11.38
C ILE A 95 -16.70 6.15 -10.41
N ALA A 96 -17.30 6.61 -9.30
CA ALA A 96 -17.93 5.73 -8.31
C ALA A 96 -19.11 4.97 -8.93
N ASP A 97 -19.94 5.68 -9.70
CA ASP A 97 -21.08 5.10 -10.41
C ASP A 97 -20.63 4.10 -11.49
N ARG A 98 -19.56 4.43 -12.23
CA ARG A 98 -19.04 3.59 -13.32
C ARG A 98 -18.31 2.34 -12.84
N LEU A 99 -17.65 2.42 -11.67
CA LEU A 99 -16.94 1.30 -11.05
C LEU A 99 -17.80 0.55 -10.02
N TYR A 100 -19.05 0.96 -9.80
CA TYR A 100 -19.97 0.39 -8.80
C TYR A 100 -19.37 0.32 -7.39
N ILE A 101 -18.69 1.39 -6.96
CA ILE A 101 -18.06 1.51 -5.63
C ILE A 101 -18.44 2.82 -4.97
N SER A 102 -18.16 2.95 -3.67
CA SER A 102 -18.46 4.20 -2.97
C SER A 102 -17.53 5.35 -3.41
N ARG A 103 -18.04 6.59 -3.37
CA ARG A 103 -17.24 7.81 -3.58
C ARG A 103 -15.99 7.86 -2.71
N ARG A 104 -16.12 7.44 -1.46
CA ARG A 104 -15.00 7.38 -0.50
C ARG A 104 -13.94 6.36 -0.93
N THR A 105 -14.37 5.24 -1.52
CA THR A 105 -13.47 4.23 -2.09
C THR A 105 -12.72 4.81 -3.30
N VAL A 106 -13.40 5.57 -4.16
CA VAL A 106 -12.75 6.27 -5.29
C VAL A 106 -11.74 7.29 -4.80
N GLU A 107 -12.08 8.15 -3.85
CA GLU A 107 -11.15 9.14 -3.26
C GLU A 107 -9.89 8.45 -2.71
N HIS A 108 -10.04 7.31 -2.06
CA HIS A 108 -8.93 6.51 -1.56
C HIS A 108 -8.07 5.93 -2.69
N HIS A 109 -8.69 5.43 -3.76
CA HIS A 109 -7.97 4.96 -4.94
C HIS A 109 -7.22 6.11 -5.65
N VAL A 110 -7.84 7.28 -5.80
CA VAL A 110 -7.21 8.47 -6.40
C VAL A 110 -6.01 8.92 -5.58
N ALA A 111 -6.15 9.02 -4.26
CA ALA A 111 -5.05 9.40 -3.38
C ALA A 111 -3.86 8.43 -3.49
N ARG A 112 -4.13 7.11 -3.52
CA ARG A 112 -3.09 6.09 -3.70
C ARG A 112 -2.46 6.11 -5.09
N THR A 113 -3.24 6.35 -6.14
CA THR A 113 -2.72 6.49 -7.51
C THR A 113 -1.82 7.70 -7.62
N LEU A 114 -2.21 8.85 -7.06
CA LEU A 114 -1.40 10.07 -7.05
C LEU A 114 -0.09 9.86 -6.29
N ASP A 115 -0.17 9.25 -5.09
CA ASP A 115 1.00 8.92 -4.26
C ASP A 115 1.98 8.00 -5.00
N LYS A 116 1.48 6.91 -5.61
CA LYS A 116 2.30 5.96 -6.39
C LYS A 116 2.97 6.57 -7.62
N LEU A 117 2.32 7.55 -8.24
CA LEU A 117 2.84 8.26 -9.40
C LEU A 117 3.65 9.51 -9.01
N GLY A 118 3.71 9.85 -7.72
CA GLY A 118 4.36 11.06 -7.21
C GLY A 118 3.74 12.35 -7.79
N LEU A 119 2.42 12.35 -7.97
CA LEU A 119 1.66 13.47 -8.51
C LEU A 119 0.95 14.20 -7.37
N HIS A 120 0.90 15.52 -7.46
CA HIS A 120 0.36 16.37 -6.40
C HIS A 120 -0.99 16.99 -6.77
N SER A 121 -1.42 16.84 -8.03
CA SER A 121 -2.66 17.43 -8.52
C SER A 121 -3.46 16.51 -9.43
N ARG A 122 -4.78 16.73 -9.47
CA ARG A 122 -5.69 16.08 -10.42
C ARG A 122 -5.28 16.35 -11.87
N GLY A 123 -4.81 17.57 -12.16
CA GLY A 123 -4.31 17.93 -13.50
C GLY A 123 -3.08 17.12 -13.90
N GLU A 124 -2.15 16.89 -12.98
CA GLU A 124 -1.01 15.99 -13.19
C GLU A 124 -1.47 14.54 -13.42
N ALA A 125 -2.46 14.06 -12.67
CA ALA A 125 -3.06 12.74 -12.87
C ALA A 125 -3.66 12.58 -14.28
N ILE A 126 -4.41 13.58 -14.76
CA ILE A 126 -5.00 13.58 -16.10
C ILE A 126 -3.90 13.54 -17.16
N ALA A 127 -2.90 14.41 -17.04
CA ALA A 127 -1.77 14.44 -17.97
C ALA A 127 -0.99 13.11 -17.99
N GLN A 128 -0.88 12.46 -16.83
CA GLN A 128 -0.23 11.15 -16.72
C GLN A 128 -1.10 10.01 -17.26
N ALA A 129 -2.41 10.05 -17.07
CA ALA A 129 -3.36 9.07 -17.62
C ALA A 129 -3.27 8.99 -19.14
N VAL A 130 -3.18 10.14 -19.82
CA VAL A 130 -3.01 10.21 -21.28
C VAL A 130 -1.73 9.51 -21.73
N ARG A 131 -0.64 9.60 -20.96
CA ARG A 131 0.61 8.88 -21.25
C ARG A 131 0.47 7.36 -21.06
N TYR A 132 -0.21 6.94 -19.99
CA TYR A 132 -0.46 5.51 -19.72
C TYR A 132 -1.40 4.85 -20.72
N SER A 133 -2.40 5.57 -21.23
CA SER A 133 -3.30 5.06 -22.28
C SER A 133 -2.57 4.78 -23.61
N GLY A 134 -1.43 5.44 -23.86
CA GLY A 134 -0.55 5.15 -25.00
C GLY A 134 0.24 3.84 -24.87
N GLU A 135 0.49 3.37 -23.64
CA GLU A 135 1.24 2.14 -23.36
C GLU A 135 0.33 0.89 -23.32
N THR A 136 -1.00 1.06 -23.26
CA THR A 136 -1.94 -0.04 -22.99
C THR A 136 -2.52 -0.72 -24.26
N ILE A 137 -2.00 -0.45 -25.46
CA ILE A 137 -2.45 -1.13 -26.71
C ILE A 137 -1.66 -2.43 -26.97
N THR A 138 -1.37 -3.22 -25.92
CA THR A 138 -1.07 -4.64 -26.08
C THR A 138 -1.64 -5.40 -24.90
N ALA A 139 -2.94 -5.67 -24.98
CA ALA A 139 -3.46 -6.88 -24.38
C ALA A 139 -3.11 -8.04 -25.33
N PRO A 140 -2.35 -9.06 -24.92
CA PRO A 140 -2.56 -10.39 -25.48
C PRO A 140 -3.96 -10.82 -25.00
N CYS A 141 -4.91 -10.66 -25.92
CA CYS A 141 -6.08 -11.51 -25.96
C CYS A 141 -5.54 -12.93 -26.16
N GLU A 142 -5.73 -13.81 -25.18
CA GLU A 142 -5.57 -15.24 -25.45
C GLU A 142 -6.75 -16.05 -24.87
N PRO A 143 -7.15 -17.10 -25.61
CA PRO A 143 -8.52 -17.64 -25.67
C PRO A 143 -8.89 -18.62 -24.55
#